data_AF-A0AAW8U2G0-F1
#
_entry.id   AF-A0AAW8U2G0-F1
#
_cell.length_a   1.000
_cell.length_b   1.000
_cell.length_c   1.000
_cell.angle_alpha   90.00
_cell.angle_beta   90.00
_cell.angle_gamma   90.00
#
_symmetry.space_group_name_H-M   'P 1'
#
loop_
_entity.id
_entity.type
_entity.pdbx_description
1 polymer ?
#
loop_
_entity_poly.entity_id
_entity_poly.type
_entity_poly.pdbx_seq_one_letter_code
_entity_poly.pdbx_strand_id
1 'polypeptide(L)'
;MAEAIVMLVFLLMLLIIQIHEQRKITIQAKRNFVKMALTLLLAFSILIIFWPNQLADQIKLVIFVSLILSAGLLREGLADDHLVKLGVLSGDYSQYEKIQLEDSRLGETFVTFYKGKNSHFSTLFTCDLASMENFFEARGLEKKLILGEMPETVEKIPKQTMKNQEVTKG
;
A
#
# COMPACT_ATOMS: atom_id res chain seq x y z
N MET A 1 -9.64 -0.09 -35.39
CA MET A 1 -10.86 -0.15 -34.55
C MET A 1 -10.86 -1.34 -33.59
N ALA A 2 -10.64 -2.58 -34.06
CA ALA A 2 -10.59 -3.78 -33.19
C ALA A 2 -9.60 -3.65 -32.01
N GLU A 3 -8.39 -3.15 -32.26
CA GLU A 3 -7.37 -2.91 -31.21
C GLU A 3 -7.89 -1.98 -30.08
N ALA A 4 -8.56 -0.88 -30.44
CA ALA A 4 -9.11 0.06 -29.46
C ALA A 4 -10.23 -0.57 -28.62
N ILE A 5 -11.04 -1.44 -29.22
CA ILE A 5 -12.09 -2.19 -28.53
C ILE A 5 -11.45 -3.20 -27.54
N VAL A 6 -10.41 -3.92 -27.95
CA VAL A 6 -9.69 -4.86 -27.06
C VAL A 6 -9.09 -4.12 -25.87
N MET A 7 -8.43 -2.97 -26.10
CA MET A 7 -7.88 -2.15 -25.00
C MET A 7 -8.98 -1.63 -24.07
N LEU A 8 -10.14 -1.25 -24.62
CA LEU A 8 -11.27 -0.79 -23.81
C LEU A 8 -11.81 -1.90 -22.91
N VAL A 9 -12.01 -3.11 -23.46
CA VAL A 9 -12.46 -4.28 -22.69
C VAL A 9 -11.44 -4.62 -21.60
N PHE A 10 -10.15 -4.58 -21.92
CA PHE A 10 -9.09 -4.83 -20.95
C PHE A 10 -9.08 -3.77 -19.83
N LEU A 11 -9.22 -2.49 -20.17
CA LEU A 11 -9.32 -1.43 -19.17
C LEU A 11 -10.53 -1.61 -18.25
N LEU A 12 -11.69 -1.95 -18.81
CA LEU A 12 -12.90 -2.20 -18.00
C LEU A 12 -12.69 -3.36 -17.04
N MET A 13 -12.06 -4.45 -17.50
CA MET A 13 -11.71 -5.57 -16.65
C MET A 13 -10.77 -5.15 -15.51
N LEU A 14 -9.71 -4.38 -15.81
CA LEU A 14 -8.80 -3.86 -14.80
C LEU A 14 -9.52 -2.95 -13.79
N LEU A 15 -10.39 -2.06 -14.26
CA LEU A 15 -11.17 -1.17 -13.38
C LEU A 15 -12.10 -1.95 -12.46
N ILE A 16 -12.75 -3.01 -12.95
CA ILE A 16 -13.62 -3.87 -12.12
C ILE A 16 -12.80 -4.53 -11.01
N ILE A 17 -11.63 -5.11 -11.34
CA ILE A 17 -10.73 -5.73 -10.36
C ILE A 17 -10.29 -4.69 -9.32
N GLN A 18 -9.88 -3.51 -9.77
CA GLN A 18 -9.47 -2.43 -8.87
C GLN A 18 -10.63 -1.99 -7.96
N ILE A 19 -11.83 -1.78 -8.49
CA ILE A 19 -13.01 -1.40 -7.68
C ILE A 19 -13.33 -2.48 -6.65
N HIS A 20 -13.25 -3.76 -7.03
CA HIS A 20 -13.47 -4.86 -6.12
C HIS A 20 -12.47 -4.84 -4.97
N GLU A 21 -11.20 -4.57 -5.27
CA GLU A 21 -10.15 -4.47 -4.25
C GLU A 21 -10.32 -3.25 -3.34
N GLN A 22 -10.71 -2.12 -3.91
CA GLN A 22 -11.00 -0.90 -3.15
C GLN A 22 -12.13 -1.09 -2.13
N ARG A 23 -13.10 -1.98 -2.43
CA ARG A 23 -14.19 -2.30 -1.51
C ARG A 23 -13.77 -3.13 -0.30
N LYS A 24 -12.64 -3.84 -0.39
CA LYS A 24 -12.10 -4.63 0.73
C LYS A 24 -11.30 -3.78 1.73
N ILE A 25 -11.09 -2.50 1.44
CA ILE A 25 -10.35 -1.60 2.32
C ILE A 25 -11.17 -1.35 3.60
N THR A 26 -10.66 -1.87 4.71
CA THR A 26 -11.23 -1.68 6.05
C THR A 26 -10.72 -0.39 6.68
N ILE A 27 -9.42 -0.10 6.57
CA ILE A 27 -8.81 1.15 7.05
C ILE A 27 -8.24 1.94 5.88
N GLN A 28 -8.68 3.19 5.73
CA GLN A 28 -8.23 4.05 4.63
C GLN A 28 -6.96 4.83 5.02
N ALA A 29 -5.99 4.87 4.10
CA ALA A 29 -4.84 5.75 4.24
C ALA A 29 -5.26 7.22 4.00
N LYS A 30 -4.52 8.15 4.60
CA LYS A 30 -4.73 9.58 4.43
C LYS A 30 -4.54 9.95 2.96
N ARG A 31 -5.59 10.53 2.38
CA ARG A 31 -5.57 10.90 0.96
C ARG A 31 -4.68 12.10 0.73
N ASN A 32 -3.76 12.00 -0.23
CA ASN A 32 -2.97 13.13 -0.67
C ASN A 32 -3.75 13.98 -1.70
N PHE A 33 -4.40 15.04 -1.22
CA PHE A 33 -5.18 15.97 -2.06
C PHE A 33 -4.32 16.65 -3.15
N VAL A 34 -3.05 16.92 -2.88
CA VAL A 34 -2.14 17.54 -3.85
C VAL A 34 -1.89 16.59 -5.02
N LYS A 35 -1.59 15.31 -4.71
CA LYS A 35 -1.44 14.26 -5.73
C LYS A 35 -2.71 14.17 -6.59
N MET A 36 -3.89 14.13 -5.96
CA MET A 36 -5.16 14.07 -6.68
C MET A 36 -5.38 15.28 -7.60
N ALA A 37 -5.17 16.51 -7.09
CA ALA A 37 -5.34 17.74 -7.87
C ALA A 37 -4.37 17.79 -9.06
N LEU A 38 -3.11 17.42 -8.84
CA LEU A 38 -2.10 17.35 -9.89
C LEU A 38 -2.47 16.34 -10.98
N THR A 39 -2.96 15.16 -10.56
CA THR A 39 -3.37 14.10 -11.49
C THR A 39 -4.58 14.54 -12.33
N LEU A 40 -5.57 15.21 -11.72
CA LEU A 40 -6.72 15.77 -12.43
C LEU A 40 -6.29 16.83 -13.44
N LEU A 41 -5.44 17.77 -13.04
CA LEU A 41 -4.94 18.82 -13.92
C LEU A 41 -4.21 18.21 -15.13
N LEU A 42 -3.36 17.21 -14.90
CA LEU A 42 -2.63 16.51 -15.96
C LEU A 42 -3.58 15.78 -16.91
N ALA A 43 -4.57 15.06 -16.38
CA ALA A 43 -5.58 14.35 -17.16
C ALA A 43 -6.38 15.29 -18.07
N PHE A 44 -6.85 16.42 -17.54
CA PHE A 44 -7.57 17.43 -18.34
C PHE A 44 -6.68 18.09 -19.39
N SER A 45 -5.43 18.41 -19.04
CA SER A 45 -4.47 19.00 -19.98
C SER A 45 -4.23 18.09 -21.17
N ILE A 46 -4.07 16.79 -20.94
CA ILE A 46 -3.87 15.80 -22.01
C ILE A 46 -5.11 15.69 -22.90
N LEU A 47 -6.31 15.64 -22.32
CA LEU A 47 -7.56 15.58 -23.09
C LEU A 47 -7.71 16.77 -24.03
N ILE A 48 -7.40 17.99 -23.56
CA ILE A 48 -7.60 19.22 -24.34
C ILE A 48 -6.53 19.36 -25.43
N ILE A 49 -5.26 19.13 -25.09
CA ILE A 49 -4.13 19.38 -26.01
C ILE A 49 -4.05 18.29 -27.09
N PHE A 50 -4.32 17.04 -26.74
CA PHE A 50 -4.10 15.89 -27.62
C PHE A 50 -5.39 15.32 -28.22
N TRP A 51 -6.51 16.05 -28.20
CA TRP A 51 -7.79 15.55 -28.70
C TRP A 51 -7.73 15.24 -30.21
N PRO A 52 -7.88 13.97 -30.64
CA PRO A 52 -7.79 13.61 -32.04
C PRO A 52 -9.16 13.64 -32.73
N ASN A 53 -9.16 13.79 -34.05
CA ASN A 53 -10.40 13.78 -34.85
C ASN A 53 -10.94 12.38 -35.15
N GLN A 54 -10.10 11.35 -35.03
CA GLN A 54 -10.47 9.96 -35.34
C GLN A 54 -10.99 9.22 -34.09
N LEU A 55 -12.15 8.57 -34.22
CA LEU A 55 -12.81 7.84 -33.12
C LEU A 55 -11.89 6.79 -32.45
N ALA A 56 -11.10 6.05 -33.23
CA ALA A 56 -10.21 5.03 -32.68
C ALA A 56 -9.15 5.64 -31.76
N ASP A 57 -8.62 6.81 -32.12
CA ASP A 57 -7.58 7.49 -31.33
C ASP A 57 -8.18 8.23 -30.14
N GLN A 58 -9.42 8.70 -30.24
CA GLN A 58 -10.18 9.24 -29.10
C GLN A 58 -10.33 8.18 -28.01
N ILE A 59 -10.69 6.95 -28.37
CA ILE A 59 -10.80 5.84 -27.41
C ILE A 59 -9.45 5.56 -26.75
N LYS A 60 -8.36 5.53 -27.52
CA LYS A 60 -7.00 5.33 -26.97
C LYS A 60 -6.62 6.43 -25.98
N LEU A 61 -6.90 7.69 -26.32
CA LEU A 61 -6.64 8.83 -25.44
C LEU A 61 -7.46 8.73 -24.15
N VAL A 62 -8.75 8.41 -24.24
CA VAL A 62 -9.63 8.24 -23.08
C VAL A 62 -9.13 7.11 -22.17
N ILE A 63 -8.68 5.99 -22.75
CA ILE A 63 -8.09 4.88 -21.99
C ILE A 63 -6.84 5.35 -21.23
N PHE A 64 -5.95 6.05 -21.92
CA PHE A 64 -4.73 6.57 -21.31
C PHE A 64 -5.01 7.55 -20.17
N VAL A 65 -5.95 8.47 -20.39
CA VAL A 65 -6.37 9.44 -19.37
C VAL A 65 -7.03 8.74 -18.18
N SER A 66 -7.86 7.72 -18.42
CA SER A 66 -8.47 6.91 -17.37
C SER A 66 -7.42 6.21 -16.51
N LEU A 67 -6.33 5.71 -17.11
CA LEU A 67 -5.22 5.11 -16.37
C LEU A 67 -4.53 6.15 -15.49
N ILE A 68 -4.25 7.34 -16.00
CA ILE A 68 -3.68 8.44 -15.22
C ILE A 68 -4.59 8.79 -14.03
N LEU A 69 -5.89 8.96 -14.30
CA LEU A 69 -6.88 9.25 -13.26
C LEU A 69 -6.91 8.16 -12.18
N SER A 70 -6.88 6.89 -12.56
CA SER A 70 -6.85 5.77 -11.62
C SER A 70 -5.66 5.88 -10.64
N ALA A 71 -4.48 6.29 -11.12
CA ALA A 71 -3.28 6.43 -10.29
C ALA A 71 -3.39 7.53 -9.20
N GLY A 72 -4.23 8.53 -9.41
CA GLY A 72 -4.44 9.65 -8.48
C GLY A 72 -5.72 9.56 -7.64
N LEU A 73 -6.73 8.82 -8.11
CA LEU A 73 -8.05 8.73 -7.47
C LEU A 73 -8.24 7.48 -6.61
N LEU A 74 -7.57 6.37 -6.96
CA LEU A 74 -7.69 5.14 -6.20
C LEU A 74 -7.17 5.34 -4.78
N ARG A 75 -7.92 4.81 -3.81
CA ARG A 75 -7.57 4.92 -2.40
C ARG A 75 -6.51 3.87 -2.07
N GLU A 76 -5.63 4.23 -1.17
CA GLU A 76 -4.70 3.28 -0.56
C GLU A 76 -5.25 2.95 0.82
N GLY A 77 -5.01 1.73 1.31
CA GLY A 77 -5.58 1.30 2.57
C GLY A 77 -5.19 -0.11 3.00
N LEU A 78 -5.69 -0.52 4.15
CA LEU A 78 -5.53 -1.86 4.70
C LEU A 78 -6.83 -2.63 4.51
N ALA A 79 -6.74 -3.75 3.81
CA ALA A 79 -7.75 -4.80 3.82
C ALA A 79 -7.42 -5.81 4.93
N ASP A 80 -8.32 -6.77 5.13
CA ASP A 80 -8.22 -7.71 6.24
C ASP A 80 -6.99 -8.63 6.15
N ASP A 81 -6.54 -8.92 4.94
CA ASP A 81 -5.48 -9.88 4.63
C ASP A 81 -4.27 -9.23 3.93
N HIS A 82 -4.43 -8.03 3.37
CA HIS A 82 -3.37 -7.38 2.58
C HIS A 82 -3.44 -5.85 2.59
N LEU A 83 -2.31 -5.22 2.29
CA LEU A 83 -2.19 -3.80 1.96
C LEU A 83 -2.70 -3.55 0.54
N VAL A 84 -3.74 -2.73 0.40
CA VAL A 84 -4.26 -2.28 -0.89
C VAL A 84 -3.50 -1.01 -1.29
N LYS A 85 -2.54 -1.15 -2.20
CA LYS A 85 -1.78 -0.03 -2.75
C LYS A 85 -1.53 -0.18 -4.24
N LEU A 86 -1.67 0.94 -4.94
CA LEU A 86 -1.40 1.01 -6.37
C LEU A 86 0.08 0.71 -6.67
N GLY A 87 0.34 -0.32 -7.47
CA GLY A 87 1.68 -0.82 -7.79
C GLY A 87 2.22 -1.92 -6.87
N VAL A 88 1.48 -2.32 -5.84
CA VAL A 88 1.80 -3.48 -5.00
C VAL A 88 0.90 -4.65 -5.42
N LEU A 89 1.50 -5.70 -6.02
CA LEU A 89 0.74 -6.74 -6.71
C LEU A 89 0.05 -7.75 -5.79
N SER A 90 0.60 -8.00 -4.59
CA SER A 90 0.06 -9.03 -3.69
C SER A 90 -0.28 -8.52 -2.30
N GLY A 91 0.29 -7.40 -1.84
CA GLY A 91 -0.09 -6.68 -0.60
C GLY A 91 -0.05 -7.46 0.72
N ASP A 92 0.06 -8.79 0.67
CA ASP A 92 -0.14 -9.73 1.77
C ASP A 92 0.80 -9.43 2.92
N TYR A 93 0.25 -9.42 4.13
CA TYR A 93 1.01 -9.19 5.35
C TYR A 93 2.08 -10.26 5.62
N SER A 94 1.94 -11.45 5.03
CA SER A 94 2.93 -12.53 5.10
C SER A 94 4.30 -12.10 4.55
N GLN A 95 4.31 -11.23 3.53
CA GLN A 95 5.53 -10.81 2.83
C GLN A 95 6.35 -9.76 3.59
N TYR A 96 5.77 -9.13 4.61
CA TYR A 96 6.47 -8.14 5.42
C TYR A 96 7.15 -8.82 6.60
N GLU A 97 8.43 -8.54 6.80
CA GLU A 97 9.20 -9.01 7.95
C GLU A 97 8.73 -8.29 9.22
N LYS A 98 8.45 -6.98 9.11
CA LYS A 98 8.11 -6.09 10.22
C LYS A 98 7.10 -5.03 9.78
N ILE A 99 6.22 -4.65 10.70
CA ILE A 99 5.26 -3.56 10.54
C ILE A 99 5.47 -2.62 11.73
N GLN A 100 5.90 -1.40 11.47
CA GLN A 100 6.15 -0.41 12.52
C GLN A 100 4.99 0.57 12.58
N LEU A 101 4.52 0.88 13.79
CA LEU A 101 3.46 1.86 14.05
C LEU A 101 4.06 3.02 14.85
N GLU A 102 3.86 4.23 14.36
CA GLU A 102 4.27 5.47 15.01
C GLU A 102 3.05 6.39 15.14
N ASP A 103 2.87 6.98 16.32
CA ASP A 103 1.82 7.96 16.54
C ASP A 103 2.20 9.31 15.92
N SER A 104 1.37 9.81 15.03
CA SER A 104 1.48 11.17 14.54
C SER A 104 0.70 12.10 15.47
N ARG A 105 1.24 13.30 15.73
CA ARG A 105 0.76 14.28 16.73
C ARG A 105 -0.70 14.78 16.54
N LEU A 106 -1.47 14.21 15.64
CA LEU A 106 -2.83 14.59 15.25
C LEU A 106 -3.82 13.42 15.27
N GLY A 107 -3.53 12.32 15.97
CA GLY A 107 -4.40 11.14 16.02
C GLY A 107 -4.40 10.33 14.72
N GLU A 108 -3.30 10.42 13.97
CA GLU A 108 -3.05 9.65 12.76
C GLU A 108 -1.90 8.70 13.03
N THR A 109 -1.93 7.49 12.48
CA THR A 109 -0.85 6.51 12.67
C THR A 109 0.01 6.44 11.41
N PHE A 110 1.31 6.63 11.57
CA PHE A 110 2.27 6.34 10.52
C PHE A 110 2.67 4.88 10.58
N VAL A 111 2.44 4.16 9.50
CA VAL A 111 2.69 2.72 9.43
C VAL A 111 3.74 2.45 8.38
N THR A 112 4.83 1.80 8.78
CA THR A 112 5.93 1.39 7.89
C THR A 112 5.96 -0.13 7.74
N PHE A 113 5.77 -0.59 6.52
CA PHE A 113 5.87 -1.99 6.12
C PHE A 113 7.26 -2.30 5.60
N TYR A 114 8.00 -3.18 6.28
CA TYR A 114 9.33 -3.63 5.87
C TYR A 114 9.23 -4.99 5.16
N LYS A 115 9.53 -5.03 3.86
CA LYS A 115 9.70 -6.27 3.09
C LYS A 115 11.11 -6.84 3.20
N GLY A 116 12.08 -6.01 3.60
CA GLY A 116 13.46 -6.39 3.89
C GLY A 116 14.29 -5.16 4.27
N LYS A 117 15.60 -5.31 4.46
CA LYS A 117 16.49 -4.23 4.95
C LYS A 117 16.43 -2.92 4.15
N ASN A 118 16.30 -3.01 2.83
CA ASN A 118 16.29 -1.84 1.94
C ASN A 118 14.93 -1.63 1.23
N SER A 119 13.92 -2.43 1.56
CA SER A 119 12.60 -2.35 0.94
C SER A 119 11.58 -2.13 2.02
N HIS A 120 11.20 -0.87 2.19
CA HIS A 120 10.14 -0.46 3.09
C HIS A 120 9.21 0.51 2.38
N PHE A 121 7.98 0.57 2.86
CA PHE A 121 7.02 1.57 2.43
C PHE A 121 6.27 2.07 3.66
N SER A 122 6.10 3.39 3.73
CA SER A 122 5.39 4.02 4.83
C SER A 122 4.19 4.80 4.32
N THR A 123 3.10 4.74 5.07
CA THR A 123 1.90 5.51 4.79
C THR A 123 1.24 6.00 6.06
N LEU A 124 0.54 7.13 5.96
CA LEU A 124 -0.26 7.69 7.05
C LEU A 124 -1.67 7.12 6.98
N PHE A 125 -2.19 6.72 8.12
CA PHE A 125 -3.57 6.29 8.31
C PHE A 125 -4.31 7.24 9.23
N THR A 126 -5.61 7.42 8.99
CA THR A 126 -6.47 8.33 9.76
C THR A 126 -6.95 7.77 11.09
N CYS A 127 -6.48 6.58 11.47
CA CYS A 127 -6.81 5.93 12.74
C CYS A 127 -5.73 6.20 13.78
N ASP A 128 -6.13 6.20 15.05
CA ASP A 128 -5.24 6.27 16.19
C ASP A 128 -4.41 4.99 16.37
N LEU A 129 -3.31 5.10 17.12
CA LEU A 129 -2.36 4.02 17.33
C LEU A 129 -3.01 2.78 17.94
N ALA A 130 -3.88 2.94 18.94
CA ALA A 130 -4.53 1.83 19.63
C ALA A 130 -5.51 1.09 18.71
N SER A 131 -6.27 1.81 17.87
CA SER A 131 -7.11 1.18 16.85
C SER A 131 -6.29 0.40 15.83
N MET A 132 -5.11 0.89 15.47
CA MET A 132 -4.21 0.22 14.51
C MET A 132 -3.55 -1.02 15.11
N GLU A 133 -3.11 -0.95 16.36
CA GLU A 133 -2.60 -2.11 17.12
C GLU A 133 -3.66 -3.22 17.17
N ASN A 134 -4.87 -2.90 17.63
CA ASN A 134 -5.98 -3.84 17.69
C ASN A 134 -6.30 -4.44 16.31
N PHE A 135 -6.20 -3.66 15.23
CA PHE A 135 -6.41 -4.15 13.88
C PHE A 135 -5.39 -5.24 13.51
N PHE A 136 -4.11 -5.06 13.80
CA PHE A 136 -3.08 -6.04 13.45
C PHE A 136 -3.06 -7.24 14.43
N GLU A 137 -3.34 -7.01 15.71
CA GLU A 137 -3.47 -8.08 16.72
C GLU A 137 -4.63 -9.02 16.43
N ALA A 138 -5.80 -8.48 16.07
CA ALA A 138 -6.97 -9.29 15.67
C ALA A 138 -6.69 -10.21 14.46
N ARG A 139 -5.60 -9.95 13.73
CA ARG A 139 -5.15 -10.70 12.55
C ARG A 139 -3.90 -11.56 12.81
N GLY A 140 -3.47 -11.68 14.06
CA GLY A 140 -2.33 -12.49 14.48
C GLY A 140 -0.97 -11.96 13.99
N LEU A 141 -0.88 -10.66 13.71
CA LEU A 141 0.36 -10.01 13.24
C LEU A 141 1.17 -9.38 14.39
N GLU A 142 0.75 -9.60 15.64
CA GLU A 142 1.37 -9.11 16.87
C GLU A 142 2.91 -9.26 16.92
N LYS A 143 3.44 -10.40 16.46
CA LYS A 143 4.87 -10.71 16.48
C LYS A 143 5.70 -9.92 15.48
N LYS A 144 5.04 -9.30 14.50
CA LYS A 144 5.67 -8.45 13.47
C LYS A 144 5.55 -6.96 13.80
N LEU A 145 4.76 -6.59 14.81
CA LEU A 145 4.51 -5.20 15.19
C LEU A 145 5.68 -4.62 15.99
N ILE A 146 6.06 -3.39 15.66
CA ILE A 146 7.04 -2.59 16.40
C ILE A 146 6.41 -1.23 16.69
N LEU A 147 6.45 -0.80 17.95
CA LEU A 147 5.88 0.47 18.42
C LEU A 147 6.96 1.51 18.64
N GLY A 148 6.73 2.74 18.17
CA GLY A 148 7.62 3.89 18.37
C GLY A 148 8.71 4.03 17.28
N GLU A 149 9.58 5.04 17.41
CA GLU A 149 10.72 5.26 16.51
C GLU A 149 11.70 4.08 16.58
N MET A 150 12.27 3.70 15.42
CA MET A 150 13.29 2.64 15.32
C MET A 150 14.33 2.80 16.45
N PRO A 151 14.57 1.79 17.30
CA PRO A 151 15.77 1.81 18.12
C PRO A 151 16.97 1.84 17.16
N GLU A 152 17.85 2.84 17.30
CA GLU A 152 19.08 3.00 16.49
C GLU A 152 20.05 1.81 16.60
N THR A 153 19.71 0.79 17.38
CA THR A 153 20.58 -0.35 17.62
C THR A 153 19.89 -1.62 17.15
N VAL A 154 20.49 -2.20 16.11
CA VAL A 154 20.41 -3.62 15.79
C VAL A 154 20.63 -4.38 17.10
N GLU A 155 19.54 -4.84 17.74
CA GLU A 155 19.65 -5.80 18.82
C GLU A 155 20.32 -7.04 18.26
N LYS A 156 21.59 -7.19 18.66
CA LYS A 156 22.35 -8.40 18.47
C LYS A 156 21.54 -9.52 19.12
N ILE A 157 21.08 -10.46 18.29
CA ILE A 157 20.59 -11.76 18.71
C ILE A 157 21.50 -12.24 19.85
N PRO A 158 20.98 -12.47 21.07
CA PRO A 158 21.79 -13.00 22.15
C PRO A 158 22.29 -14.36 21.67
N LYS A 159 23.61 -14.51 21.49
CA LYS A 159 24.23 -15.82 21.37
C LYS A 159 23.80 -16.59 22.61
N GLN A 160 22.91 -17.56 22.43
CA GLN A 160 22.64 -18.57 23.44
C GLN A 160 23.99 -19.10 23.89
N THR A 161 24.37 -18.71 25.10
CA THR A 161 25.48 -19.33 25.80
C THR A 161 25.00 -20.73 26.13
N MET A 162 25.43 -21.72 25.35
CA MET A 162 25.29 -23.12 25.74
C MET A 162 26.01 -23.27 27.08
N LYS A 163 25.20 -23.34 28.13
CA LYS A 163 25.62 -23.61 29.50
C LYS A 163 25.95 -25.10 29.53
N ASN A 164 27.22 -25.44 29.28
CA ASN A 164 27.75 -26.76 29.59
C ASN A 164 27.80 -26.89 31.11
N GLN A 165 26.75 -27.46 31.69
CA GLN A 165 26.80 -28.09 33.00
C GLN A 165 26.82 -29.59 32.78
N GLU A 166 27.98 -30.21 32.95
CA GLU A 166 28.05 -31.45 33.72
C GLU A 166 29.47 -31.61 34.27
N VAL A 167 29.58 -31.33 35.58
CA VAL A 167 30.73 -31.60 36.43
C VAL A 167 30.35 -32.83 37.26
N THR A 168 31.08 -33.92 37.00
CA THR A 168 31.53 -34.94 37.97
C THR A 168 30.52 -35.95 38.53
N LYS A 169 30.84 -37.25 38.33
CA LYS A 169 30.99 -38.27 39.39
C LYS A 169 31.47 -39.60 38.79
N GLY A 170 32.50 -40.21 39.40
CA GLY A 170 32.98 -41.56 39.12
C GLY A 170 34.49 -41.67 39.17
#